data_AF-A0A2T6BTU6-F1
#
_entry.id   AF-A0A2T6BTU6-F1
#
_cell.length_a   1.000
_cell.length_b   1.000
_cell.length_c   1.000
_cell.angle_alpha   90.00
_cell.angle_beta   90.00
_cell.angle_gamma   90.00
#
_symmetry.space_group_name_H-M   'P 1'
#
loop_
_entity.id
_entity.type
_entity.pdbx_description
1 polymer ?
#
loop_
_entity_poly.entity_id
_entity_poly.type
_entity_poly.pdbx_seq_one_letter_code
_entity_poly.pdbx_strand_id
1 'polypeptide(L)'
;MVENVSKKLSGVAEIKAAKLTPCKICKPPPIHQLKKGNNFADKSVGKASTVRCKGTTQKGTRCKHFTKLANGYCFQHTKQENSRATAPKKSTTSICGARTKSGKLCRRKVKNGGFCYQHK
;
A
#
# COMPACT_ATOMS: atom_id res chain seq x y z
N MET A 1 3.61 -6.73 20.37
CA MET A 1 2.45 -5.95 19.91
C MET A 1 2.84 -4.49 20.08
N VAL A 2 2.81 -3.65 19.03
CA VAL A 2 3.11 -2.21 19.20
C VAL A 2 1.86 -1.55 19.75
N GLU A 3 1.93 -1.12 21.01
CA GLU A 3 0.82 -0.46 21.66
C GLU A 3 0.79 1.01 21.25
N ASN A 4 -0.39 1.47 20.85
CA ASN A 4 -0.57 2.88 20.56
C ASN A 4 -0.63 3.64 21.89
N VAL A 5 0.45 4.35 22.23
CA VAL A 5 0.56 5.18 23.43
C VAL A 5 -0.12 6.54 23.28
N SER A 6 -0.67 6.88 22.10
CA SER A 6 -1.35 8.14 21.87
C SER A 6 -2.81 8.09 22.31
N LYS A 7 -3.17 8.88 23.33
CA LYS A 7 -4.56 9.09 23.77
C LYS A 7 -5.14 10.33 23.08
N LYS A 8 -6.34 10.20 22.49
CA LYS A 8 -7.07 11.34 21.92
C LYS A 8 -7.62 12.21 23.06
N LEU A 9 -7.18 13.46 23.14
CA LEU A 9 -7.80 14.48 23.97
C LEU A 9 -8.83 15.20 23.11
N SER A 10 -10.11 14.93 23.35
CA SER A 10 -11.20 15.47 22.52
C SER A 10 -11.81 16.72 23.15
N GLY A 11 -11.62 16.93 24.46
CA GLY A 11 -12.21 18.03 25.20
C GLY A 11 -11.29 19.26 25.29
N VAL A 12 -11.86 20.45 25.10
CA VAL A 12 -11.15 21.74 25.27
C VAL A 12 -10.61 21.89 26.71
N ALA A 13 -11.33 21.35 27.70
CA ALA A 13 -10.90 21.37 29.10
C ALA A 13 -9.66 20.49 29.35
N GLU A 14 -9.62 19.29 28.78
CA GLU A 14 -8.48 18.37 28.92
C GLU A 14 -7.22 18.90 28.23
N ILE A 15 -7.38 19.54 27.05
CA ILE A 15 -6.28 20.16 26.30
C ILE A 15 -5.70 21.35 27.08
N LYS A 16 -6.55 22.16 27.72
CA LYS A 16 -6.14 23.27 28.58
C LYS A 16 -5.41 22.76 29.83
N ALA A 17 -5.92 21.73 30.49
CA ALA A 17 -5.27 21.11 31.65
C ALA A 17 -3.89 20.54 31.29
N ALA A 18 -3.75 19.96 30.10
CA ALA A 18 -2.49 19.46 29.57
C ALA A 18 -1.55 20.56 29.02
N LYS A 19 -1.93 21.84 29.11
CA LYS A 19 -1.15 23.02 28.64
C LYS A 19 -0.65 22.89 27.19
N LEU A 20 -1.44 22.25 26.33
CA LEU A 20 -1.06 22.03 24.94
C LEU A 20 -1.33 23.29 24.11
N THR A 21 -0.28 23.78 23.44
CA THR A 21 -0.36 24.90 22.50
C THR A 21 -0.28 24.39 21.05
N PRO A 22 -0.74 25.18 20.05
CA PRO A 22 -0.55 24.85 18.65
C PRO A 22 0.92 24.57 18.30
N CYS A 23 1.15 23.63 17.38
CA CYS A 23 2.50 23.24 16.98
C CYS A 23 3.24 24.42 16.30
N LYS A 24 4.37 24.83 16.88
CA LYS A 24 5.20 25.93 16.35
C LYS A 24 5.86 25.60 15.00
N ILE A 25 6.09 24.31 14.73
CA ILE A 25 6.71 23.82 13.49
C ILE A 25 5.67 23.81 12.36
N CYS A 26 4.52 23.19 12.60
CA CYS A 26 3.49 23.01 11.58
C CYS A 26 2.62 24.24 11.37
N LYS A 27 2.65 25.23 12.29
CA LYS A 27 1.86 26.47 12.27
C LYS A 27 0.43 26.26 11.75
N PRO A 28 -0.37 25.38 12.41
CA PRO A 28 -1.69 25.04 11.91
C PRO A 28 -2.59 26.28 11.86
N PRO A 29 -3.48 26.38 10.85
CA PRO A 29 -4.36 27.53 10.72
C PRO A 29 -5.35 27.62 11.88
N PRO A 30 -5.84 28.83 12.20
CA PRO A 30 -6.79 29.03 13.28
C PRO A 30 -8.12 28.33 12.98
N ILE A 31 -8.85 27.98 14.04
CA ILE A 31 -10.02 27.08 13.99
C ILE A 31 -11.09 27.56 12.99
N HIS A 32 -11.27 28.87 12.84
CA HIS A 32 -12.24 29.46 11.91
C HIS A 32 -11.92 29.21 10.42
N GLN A 33 -10.67 28.86 10.09
CA GLN A 33 -10.22 28.56 8.73
C GLN A 33 -10.20 27.05 8.45
N LEU A 34 -10.45 26.21 9.47
CA LEU A 34 -10.52 24.77 9.31
C LEU A 34 -11.84 24.40 8.62
N LYS A 35 -11.78 24.02 7.34
CA LYS A 35 -12.93 23.43 6.65
C LYS A 35 -13.15 22.00 7.17
N LYS A 36 -14.37 21.68 7.61
CA LYS A 36 -14.78 20.28 7.86
C LYS A 36 -14.68 19.53 6.54
N GLY A 37 -13.73 18.62 6.42
CA GLY A 37 -13.67 17.71 5.27
C GLY A 37 -14.88 16.77 5.27
N ASN A 38 -15.39 16.41 4.08
CA ASN A 38 -16.57 15.55 3.89
C ASN A 38 -16.38 14.09 4.37
N ASN A 39 -15.25 13.76 4.99
CA ASN A 39 -14.98 12.44 5.54
C ASN A 39 -15.26 12.43 7.04
N PHE A 40 -16.52 12.13 7.39
CA PHE A 40 -16.95 11.88 8.77
C PHE A 40 -16.43 10.57 9.36
N ALA A 41 -15.77 9.72 8.56
CA ALA A 41 -15.16 8.50 9.05
C ALA A 41 -13.97 8.87 9.95
N ASP A 42 -14.19 8.77 11.26
CA ASP A 42 -13.14 8.91 12.26
C ASP A 42 -12.08 7.80 12.03
N LYS A 43 -11.06 8.13 11.24
CA LYS A 43 -9.90 7.26 10.99
C LYS A 43 -8.95 7.23 12.19
N SER A 44 -9.35 7.74 13.36
CA SER A 44 -8.60 7.57 14.61
C SER A 44 -8.21 6.12 14.76
N VAL A 45 -6.90 5.92 14.84
CA VAL A 45 -6.25 4.62 14.94
C VAL A 45 -6.83 3.83 16.12
N GLY A 46 -7.43 2.66 15.85
CA GLY A 46 -7.75 1.66 16.88
C GLY A 46 -9.18 1.11 16.92
N LYS A 47 -10.16 1.71 16.24
CA LYS A 47 -11.55 1.19 16.22
C LYS A 47 -11.88 0.26 15.05
N ALA A 48 -10.98 0.09 14.08
CA ALA A 48 -11.24 -0.79 12.95
C ALA A 48 -11.24 -2.26 13.40
N SER A 49 -12.22 -3.03 12.92
CA SER A 49 -12.22 -4.51 12.99
C SER A 49 -10.85 -5.04 12.58
N THR A 50 -10.32 -6.05 13.27
CA THR A 50 -9.02 -6.65 12.93
C THR A 50 -9.08 -7.26 11.53
N VAL A 51 -8.42 -6.62 10.57
CA VAL A 51 -8.34 -7.09 9.19
C VAL A 51 -6.98 -7.78 8.97
N ARG A 52 -6.96 -8.85 8.17
CA ARG A 52 -5.71 -9.50 7.75
C ARG A 52 -4.90 -8.55 6.85
N CYS A 53 -3.61 -8.45 7.10
CA CYS A 53 -2.69 -7.62 6.33
C CYS A 53 -2.79 -7.90 4.83
N LYS A 54 -2.84 -6.81 4.04
CA LYS A 54 -2.91 -6.87 2.59
C LYS A 54 -1.58 -7.17 1.88
N GLY A 55 -0.46 -7.12 2.60
CA GLY A 55 0.86 -7.33 2.03
C GLY A 55 1.20 -8.78 1.68
N THR A 56 2.20 -8.94 0.83
CA THR A 56 2.79 -10.22 0.45
C THR A 56 4.21 -10.34 0.99
N THR A 57 4.58 -11.52 1.44
CA THR A 57 5.96 -11.83 1.84
C THR A 57 6.87 -11.82 0.61
N GLN A 58 8.19 -11.83 0.83
CA GLN A 58 9.17 -11.97 -0.26
C GLN A 58 8.98 -13.27 -1.07
N LYS A 59 8.41 -14.31 -0.45
CA LYS A 59 8.07 -15.58 -1.10
C LYS A 59 6.75 -15.51 -1.91
N GLY A 60 6.09 -14.35 -1.97
CA GLY A 60 4.85 -14.12 -2.69
C GLY A 60 3.57 -14.58 -1.96
N THR A 61 3.69 -15.20 -0.79
CA THR A 61 2.53 -15.63 -0.01
C THR A 61 1.90 -14.48 0.75
N ARG A 62 0.58 -14.54 0.98
CA ARG A 62 -0.14 -13.49 1.69
C ARG A 62 0.24 -13.46 3.17
N CYS A 63 0.44 -12.25 3.69
CA CYS A 63 0.76 -12.05 5.10
C CYS A 63 -0.38 -12.56 5.99
N LYS A 64 -0.04 -13.33 7.03
CA LYS A 64 -1.00 -13.87 8.01
C LYS A 64 -1.25 -12.92 9.20
N HIS A 65 -0.50 -11.83 9.29
CA HIS A 65 -0.60 -10.89 10.41
C HIS A 65 -1.91 -10.10 10.35
N PHE A 66 -2.60 -9.97 11.47
CA PHE A 66 -3.80 -9.12 11.59
C PHE A 66 -3.42 -7.70 12.01
N THR A 67 -4.19 -6.71 11.58
CA THR A 67 -3.94 -5.30 11.85
C THR A 67 -5.25 -4.57 12.14
N LYS A 68 -5.20 -3.63 13.09
CA LYS A 68 -6.28 -2.66 13.37
C LYS A 68 -6.02 -1.32 12.69
N LEU A 69 -4.95 -1.24 11.88
CA LEU A 69 -4.61 -0.03 11.14
C LEU A 69 -5.59 0.15 9.98
N ALA A 70 -6.08 1.38 9.80
CA ALA A 70 -7.07 1.71 8.77
C ALA A 70 -6.56 1.46 7.33
N ASN A 71 -5.25 1.47 7.12
CA ASN A 71 -4.65 1.18 5.82
C ASN A 71 -4.70 -0.32 5.44
N GLY A 72 -4.94 -1.22 6.41
CA GLY A 72 -5.01 -2.66 6.17
C GLY A 72 -3.65 -3.33 5.95
N TYR A 73 -2.53 -2.67 6.30
CA TYR A 73 -1.18 -3.25 6.26
C TYR A 73 -0.63 -3.43 7.68
N CYS A 74 0.24 -4.43 7.88
CA CYS A 74 0.96 -4.60 9.15
C CYS A 74 2.23 -3.73 9.14
N PHE A 75 2.87 -3.60 10.31
CA PHE A 75 4.09 -2.81 10.48
C PHE A 75 5.25 -3.27 9.58
N GLN A 76 5.31 -4.55 9.20
CA GLN A 76 6.32 -5.08 8.27
C GLN A 76 6.04 -4.73 6.80
N HIS A 77 4.78 -4.43 6.46
CA HIS A 77 4.34 -4.18 5.09
C HIS A 77 3.88 -2.73 4.87
N THR A 78 4.43 -1.77 5.62
CA THR A 78 4.14 -0.33 5.46
C THR A 78 4.56 0.20 4.09
N LYS A 79 5.68 -0.27 3.53
CA LYS A 79 6.16 0.14 2.20
C LYS A 79 5.24 -0.31 1.05
N GLN A 80 4.47 -1.38 1.25
CA GLN A 80 3.56 -1.93 0.25
C GLN A 80 2.22 -1.17 0.18
N GLU A 81 1.98 -0.22 1.09
CA GLU A 81 0.78 0.62 1.11
C GLU A 81 0.86 1.76 0.09
N ASN A 82 1.99 2.47 0.05
CA ASN A 82 2.29 3.51 -0.96
C ASN A 82 2.59 2.95 -2.35
N SER A 83 2.81 1.63 -2.45
CA SER A 83 2.89 0.92 -3.73
C SER A 83 1.48 0.68 -4.25
N ARG A 84 0.70 1.74 -4.49
CA ARG A 84 -0.59 1.63 -5.17
C ARG A 84 -0.29 1.07 -6.55
N ALA A 85 -0.50 -0.23 -6.66
CA ALA A 85 0.02 -1.09 -7.69
C ALA A 85 -0.33 -0.56 -9.09
N THR A 86 0.68 -0.11 -9.83
CA THR A 86 0.77 -0.60 -11.20
C THR A 86 0.80 -2.12 -11.06
N ALA A 87 -0.33 -2.76 -11.38
CA ALA A 87 -0.42 -4.22 -11.41
C ALA A 87 0.86 -4.76 -12.06
N PRO A 88 1.51 -5.80 -11.51
CA PRO A 88 2.65 -6.39 -12.19
C PRO A 88 2.17 -6.76 -13.57
N LYS A 89 2.60 -6.02 -14.60
CA LYS A 89 2.29 -6.35 -15.99
C LYS A 89 2.83 -7.75 -16.14
N LYS A 90 1.93 -8.75 -16.15
CA LYS A 90 2.28 -10.11 -16.53
C LYS A 90 2.97 -9.95 -17.87
N SER A 91 4.29 -10.13 -17.89
CA SER A 91 5.04 -10.16 -19.13
C SER A 91 4.52 -11.39 -19.87
N THR A 92 3.56 -11.17 -20.78
CA THR A 92 3.04 -12.21 -21.64
C THR A 92 4.24 -12.74 -22.42
N THR A 93 4.69 -13.94 -22.03
CA THR A 93 5.79 -14.63 -22.69
C THR A 93 5.18 -15.27 -23.92
N SER A 94 5.32 -14.61 -25.06
CA SER A 94 4.83 -15.11 -26.35
C SER A 94 5.81 -16.13 -26.91
N ILE A 95 5.34 -16.98 -27.82
CA ILE A 95 6.19 -17.95 -28.54
C ILE A 95 6.83 -17.26 -29.76
N CYS A 96 8.04 -17.67 -30.12
CA CYS A 96 8.76 -17.19 -31.29
C CYS A 96 7.98 -17.47 -32.59
N GLY A 97 7.76 -16.43 -33.40
CA GLY A 97 6.96 -16.53 -34.63
C GLY A 97 7.64 -17.17 -35.86
N ALA A 98 8.90 -17.59 -35.76
CA ALA A 98 9.66 -18.13 -36.89
C ALA A 98 9.48 -19.64 -37.08
N ARG A 99 9.72 -20.12 -38.30
CA ARG A 99 9.87 -21.55 -38.63
C ARG A 99 11.33 -21.98 -38.52
N THR A 100 11.56 -23.19 -38.05
CA THR A 100 12.87 -23.84 -38.06
C THR A 100 13.26 -24.23 -39.48
N LYS A 101 14.55 -24.56 -39.72
CA LYS A 101 15.03 -25.09 -41.01
C LYS A 101 14.26 -26.34 -41.49
N SER A 102 13.67 -27.08 -40.55
CA SER A 102 12.81 -28.25 -40.79
C SER A 102 11.32 -27.92 -40.99
N GLY A 103 10.96 -26.64 -41.11
CA GLY A 103 9.59 -26.16 -41.39
C GLY A 103 8.63 -26.10 -40.20
N LYS A 104 9.04 -26.55 -39.00
CA LYS A 104 8.20 -26.52 -37.79
C LYS A 104 8.24 -25.16 -37.11
N LEU A 105 7.16 -24.76 -36.42
CA LEU A 105 7.14 -23.53 -35.63
C LEU A 105 8.11 -23.59 -34.44
N CYS A 106 8.85 -22.49 -34.22
CA CYS A 106 9.77 -22.35 -33.10
C CYS A 106 9.02 -22.30 -31.77
N ARG A 107 9.29 -23.22 -30.84
CA ARG A 107 8.59 -23.29 -29.54
C ARG A 107 9.20 -22.42 -28.43
N ARG A 108 10.21 -21.60 -28.75
CA ARG A 108 10.92 -20.81 -27.75
C ARG A 108 10.11 -19.61 -27.28
N LYS A 109 10.14 -19.33 -25.98
CA LYS A 109 9.47 -18.18 -25.36
C LYS A 109 10.32 -16.92 -25.54
N VAL A 110 9.67 -15.80 -25.84
CA VAL A 110 10.28 -14.48 -25.98
C VAL A 110 9.56 -13.48 -25.08
N LYS A 111 10.33 -12.52 -24.55
CA LYS A 111 9.78 -11.39 -23.80
C LYS A 111 9.34 -10.34 -24.83
N ASN A 112 8.08 -9.90 -24.75
CA ASN A 112 7.45 -8.91 -25.64
C ASN A 112 7.15 -9.35 -27.09
N GLY A 113 7.05 -10.66 -27.38
CA GLY A 113 6.74 -11.12 -28.74
C GLY A 113 7.93 -11.07 -29.70
N GLY A 114 7.72 -11.53 -30.94
CA GLY A 114 8.72 -11.50 -32.01
C GLY A 114 9.56 -12.78 -32.15
N PHE A 115 10.85 -12.61 -32.41
CA PHE A 115 11.78 -13.69 -32.70
C PHE A 115 12.73 -13.98 -31.54
N CYS A 116 13.08 -15.25 -31.37
CA CYS A 116 14.10 -15.64 -30.41
C CYS A 116 15.50 -15.34 -30.97
N TYR A 117 16.52 -15.39 -30.12
CA TYR A 117 17.91 -15.11 -30.49
C TYR A 117 18.49 -16.02 -31.59
N GLN A 118 17.84 -17.13 -31.94
CA GLN A 118 18.23 -18.00 -33.05
C GLN A 118 17.61 -17.61 -34.39
N HIS A 119 16.64 -16.69 -34.38
CA HIS A 119 15.92 -16.20 -35.55
C HIS A 119 15.97 -14.66 -35.60
N LYS A 120 17.08 -14.08 -35.14
CA LYS A 120 17.40 -12.65 -35.32
C LYS A 120 18.01 -12.43 -36.68
#